data_AF-A0A401RJL1-F1
#
_entry.id   AF-A0A401RJL1-F1
#
_cell.length_a   1.000
_cell.length_b   1.000
_cell.length_c   1.000
_cell.angle_alpha   90.00
_cell.angle_beta   90.00
_cell.angle_gamma   90.00
#
_symmetry.space_group_name_H-M   'P 1'
#
loop_
_entity.id
_entity.type
_entity.pdbx_description
1 polymer ?
#
loop_
_entity_poly.entity_id
_entity_poly.type
_entity_poly.pdbx_seq_one_letter_code
_entity_poly.pdbx_strand_id
1 'polypeptide(L)'
;PASHSKGTRRKGPRQHRASDEHRLGAQDETSPGADRSPYNNGYKDRTFDTLSLDSSDSVDTNVSACSPDNISSASTFNIAKLEEMERLLKEAQAEKAWLIESKEREMEAKKQALQEERNRREQLEKRLQEETARRQQLIEKEVKMREKQRSQARPLTRYLPVRKEDFDLRTHIETAGHNVETCYHVSLTEKTCRGFLIKMGGKIKTWKKRWFVFDRNKRTLSYYADKHETKLKGVIYFQAIEEVYYDHLKNAHKSPNPLLTFSVKTRDRIFYMVAPSPETMRIWMDVIVTGAEGYTQFMV
;
A
#
# COMPACT_ATOMS: atom_id res chain seq x y z
N PRO A 1 -5.39 85.43 -16.14
CA PRO A 1 -6.35 84.35 -15.81
C PRO A 1 -5.59 83.09 -15.33
N ALA A 2 -5.19 83.03 -14.05
CA ALA A 2 -5.92 82.35 -12.95
C ALA A 2 -6.09 80.84 -13.21
N SER A 3 -5.79 79.88 -12.33
CA SER A 3 -5.33 79.90 -10.93
C SER A 3 -5.08 78.44 -10.47
N HIS A 4 -4.26 78.28 -9.44
CA HIS A 4 -4.00 77.05 -8.68
C HIS A 4 -5.25 76.34 -8.13
N SER A 5 -5.15 75.03 -7.86
CA SER A 5 -5.58 74.48 -6.56
C SER A 5 -4.83 73.19 -6.18
N LYS A 6 -4.38 73.17 -4.92
CA LYS A 6 -3.86 72.05 -4.14
C LYS A 6 -5.00 71.50 -3.25
N GLY A 7 -4.83 70.27 -2.74
CA GLY A 7 -5.48 69.77 -1.52
C GLY A 7 -6.37 68.55 -1.77
N THR A 8 -6.48 67.54 -0.90
CA THR A 8 -6.11 67.43 0.51
C THR A 8 -6.12 65.95 0.94
N ARG A 9 -5.26 65.62 1.91
CA ARG A 9 -5.31 64.41 2.75
C ARG A 9 -6.69 64.25 3.41
N ARG A 10 -7.14 63.00 3.59
CA ARG A 10 -7.83 62.58 4.83
C ARG A 10 -7.31 61.22 5.33
N LYS A 11 -6.96 61.22 6.62
CA LYS A 11 -6.57 60.10 7.47
C LYS A 11 -7.81 59.36 7.98
N GLY A 12 -7.70 58.04 8.14
CA GLY A 12 -8.26 57.23 9.25
C GLY A 12 -9.79 57.17 9.41
N PRO A 13 -10.34 56.21 10.18
CA PRO A 13 -9.74 55.67 11.39
C PRO A 13 -9.58 54.14 11.45
N ARG A 14 -8.59 53.71 12.23
CA ARG A 14 -8.56 52.43 12.95
C ARG A 14 -9.75 52.37 13.91
N GLN A 15 -10.41 51.22 14.02
CA GLN A 15 -11.09 50.83 15.24
C GLN A 15 -10.36 49.64 15.88
N HIS A 16 -9.96 49.90 17.13
CA HIS A 16 -9.58 48.97 18.17
C HIS A 16 -10.84 48.33 18.79
N ARG A 17 -10.75 47.05 19.15
CA ARG A 17 -11.12 46.44 20.45
C ARG A 17 -10.85 44.94 20.32
N ALA A 18 -9.91 44.32 21.05
CA ALA A 18 -9.90 44.05 22.51
C ALA A 18 -11.14 43.22 22.90
N SER A 19 -11.12 42.15 23.70
CA SER A 19 -10.16 41.26 24.36
C SER A 19 -11.06 40.16 24.98
N ASP A 20 -10.50 39.28 25.81
CA ASP A 20 -11.18 38.38 26.77
C ASP A 20 -11.36 36.96 26.23
N GLU A 21 -10.41 36.04 26.49
CA GLU A 21 -10.18 35.34 27.77
C GLU A 21 -11.47 34.83 28.42
N HIS A 22 -11.66 33.50 28.37
CA HIS A 22 -12.04 32.77 29.57
C HIS A 22 -11.39 31.38 29.59
N ARG A 23 -10.46 31.28 30.53
CA ARG A 23 -9.91 30.08 31.16
C ARG A 23 -10.91 29.58 32.23
N LEU A 24 -10.60 28.39 32.76
CA LEU A 24 -11.13 27.63 33.92
C LEU A 24 -11.74 26.32 33.40
N GLY A 25 -11.14 25.14 33.61
CA GLY A 25 -10.65 24.57 34.88
C GLY A 25 -11.76 23.65 35.44
N ALA A 26 -11.56 22.48 36.02
CA ALA A 26 -10.41 21.64 36.34
C ALA A 26 -11.02 20.31 36.88
N GLN A 27 -10.16 19.30 37.10
CA GLN A 27 -10.28 18.25 38.13
C GLN A 27 -11.34 17.14 37.88
N ASP A 28 -11.16 15.87 38.26
CA ASP A 28 -10.16 15.25 39.15
C ASP A 28 -10.17 13.72 38.96
N GLU A 29 -9.00 13.11 39.18
CA GLU A 29 -8.72 11.90 40.00
C GLU A 29 -9.53 10.61 39.74
N THR A 30 -8.95 9.39 39.64
CA THR A 30 -7.87 8.83 40.46
C THR A 30 -7.33 7.54 39.79
N SER A 31 -6.00 7.38 39.85
CA SER A 31 -5.21 6.13 39.72
C SER A 31 -5.38 5.24 40.99
N PRO A 32 -4.77 4.04 41.19
CA PRO A 32 -3.46 3.51 40.70
C PRO A 32 -3.47 1.99 40.35
N GLY A 33 -2.41 1.32 39.92
CA GLY A 33 -1.00 1.63 39.76
C GLY A 33 -0.22 0.42 39.22
N ALA A 34 1.06 0.69 38.94
CA ALA A 34 2.17 -0.14 38.47
C ALA A 34 2.22 -1.59 39.06
N ASP A 35 2.89 -2.58 38.46
CA ASP A 35 4.33 -2.53 38.17
C ASP A 35 4.83 -3.76 37.36
N ARG A 36 5.96 -3.55 36.66
CA ARG A 36 7.09 -4.47 36.37
C ARG A 36 6.96 -5.71 35.44
N SER A 37 7.61 -5.53 34.29
CA SER A 37 8.43 -6.40 33.41
C SER A 37 9.30 -7.50 34.10
N PRO A 38 10.16 -8.28 33.39
CA PRO A 38 9.96 -9.41 32.45
C PRO A 38 10.78 -10.68 32.87
N TYR A 39 10.94 -11.67 31.96
CA TYR A 39 11.89 -12.83 31.90
C TYR A 39 11.33 -14.26 32.07
N ASN A 40 11.35 -14.98 30.93
CA ASN A 40 12.08 -16.22 30.60
C ASN A 40 12.24 -17.42 31.58
N ASN A 41 12.34 -18.62 30.96
CA ASN A 41 12.62 -19.99 31.47
C ASN A 41 11.46 -20.66 32.22
N GLY A 42 11.14 -21.95 32.07
CA GLY A 42 11.83 -23.08 31.44
C GLY A 42 11.51 -24.35 32.27
N TYR A 43 11.24 -25.47 31.58
CA TYR A 43 11.30 -26.87 32.03
C TYR A 43 10.14 -27.57 32.78
N LYS A 44 9.89 -28.79 32.26
CA LYS A 44 9.39 -30.05 32.85
C LYS A 44 7.86 -30.23 32.95
N ASP A 45 7.27 -31.06 32.10
CA ASP A 45 7.24 -32.55 32.13
C ASP A 45 6.26 -33.09 33.18
N ARG A 46 5.15 -33.68 32.70
CA ARG A 46 4.41 -34.78 33.32
C ARG A 46 3.26 -35.23 32.41
N THR A 47 3.53 -36.34 31.73
CA THR A 47 2.73 -37.59 31.64
C THR A 47 1.33 -37.61 32.27
N PHE A 48 0.44 -38.41 31.64
CA PHE A 48 -0.77 -39.14 32.10
C PHE A 48 -1.92 -38.88 31.08
N ASP A 49 -2.69 -39.83 30.57
CA ASP A 49 -2.66 -41.29 30.57
C ASP A 49 -3.50 -41.75 29.37
N THR A 50 -3.00 -42.75 28.65
CA THR A 50 -3.72 -43.55 27.67
C THR A 50 -4.55 -44.59 28.41
N LEU A 51 -5.88 -44.61 28.28
CA LEU A 51 -6.68 -45.76 28.71
C LEU A 51 -7.21 -46.52 27.49
N SER A 52 -6.35 -47.47 27.10
CA SER A 52 -6.67 -48.72 26.43
C SER A 52 -7.66 -49.51 27.31
N LEU A 53 -8.78 -49.95 26.75
CA LEU A 53 -9.64 -50.97 27.37
C LEU A 53 -9.50 -52.23 26.53
N ASP A 54 -8.63 -53.09 27.02
CA ASP A 54 -8.30 -54.39 26.48
C ASP A 54 -9.40 -55.41 26.81
N SER A 55 -9.59 -56.35 25.91
CA SER A 55 -10.27 -57.61 26.18
C SER A 55 -9.31 -58.54 26.91
N SER A 56 -9.81 -59.39 27.82
CA SER A 56 -9.59 -60.86 27.77
C SER A 56 -9.86 -61.57 29.11
N ASP A 57 -10.46 -62.74 28.95
CA ASP A 57 -10.23 -64.01 29.64
C ASP A 57 -10.64 -64.23 31.10
N SER A 58 -11.73 -65.01 31.23
CA SER A 58 -11.75 -66.38 31.76
C SER A 58 -10.68 -66.75 32.81
N VAL A 59 -11.14 -67.01 34.04
CA VAL A 59 -10.55 -68.02 34.91
C VAL A 59 -11.63 -68.90 35.50
N ASP A 60 -11.45 -70.21 35.32
CA ASP A 60 -12.17 -71.26 36.03
C ASP A 60 -11.94 -71.14 37.54
N THR A 61 -12.97 -71.41 38.34
CA THR A 61 -12.78 -71.86 39.73
C THR A 61 -13.80 -72.94 40.03
N ASN A 62 -13.38 -74.18 39.73
CA ASN A 62 -13.87 -75.36 40.43
C ASN A 62 -13.42 -75.29 41.89
N VAL A 63 -14.36 -75.20 42.83
CA VAL A 63 -14.17 -75.72 44.19
C VAL A 63 -15.40 -76.54 44.58
N SER A 64 -15.07 -77.70 45.12
CA SER A 64 -15.86 -78.91 45.30
C SER A 64 -16.71 -78.91 46.58
N ALA A 65 -17.73 -79.77 46.54
CA ALA A 65 -18.28 -80.60 47.62
C ALA A 65 -18.94 -79.93 48.85
N CYS A 66 -20.27 -79.94 48.86
CA CYS A 66 -21.04 -80.44 50.00
C CYS A 66 -22.05 -81.48 49.47
N SER A 67 -21.99 -82.70 50.01
CA SER A 67 -22.77 -83.88 49.60
C SER A 67 -24.29 -83.67 49.65
N PRO A 68 -25.07 -84.35 48.80
CA PRO A 68 -26.53 -84.38 48.91
C PRO A 68 -26.94 -85.64 49.66
N ASP A 69 -27.70 -85.49 50.73
CA ASP A 69 -28.64 -86.53 51.16
C ASP A 69 -29.94 -85.83 51.51
N ASN A 70 -31.01 -86.17 50.79
CA ASN A 70 -32.26 -86.71 51.35
C ASN A 70 -33.43 -86.61 50.34
N ILE A 71 -33.69 -87.74 49.68
CA ILE A 71 -35.00 -88.34 49.38
C ILE A 71 -36.08 -87.46 48.70
N SER A 72 -36.24 -87.72 47.39
CA SER A 72 -37.51 -88.04 46.70
C SER A 72 -38.83 -87.55 47.33
N SER A 73 -39.43 -86.49 46.77
CA SER A 73 -40.89 -86.24 46.64
C SER A 73 -41.17 -84.90 45.93
N ALA A 74 -40.78 -84.72 44.65
CA ALA A 74 -41.08 -83.47 43.94
C ALA A 74 -40.96 -83.62 42.42
N SER A 75 -41.70 -84.56 41.81
CA SER A 75 -41.67 -84.69 40.34
C SER A 75 -42.44 -83.57 39.63
N THR A 76 -43.41 -82.91 40.27
CA THR A 76 -44.20 -81.81 39.65
C THR A 76 -43.69 -80.41 40.00
N PHE A 77 -43.21 -80.20 41.23
CA PHE A 77 -42.71 -78.90 41.70
C PHE A 77 -41.36 -78.51 41.05
N ASN A 78 -40.49 -79.48 40.79
CA ASN A 78 -39.23 -79.23 40.07
C ASN A 78 -39.45 -78.93 38.58
N ILE A 79 -40.50 -79.50 37.97
CA ILE A 79 -40.90 -79.21 36.58
C ILE A 79 -41.39 -77.77 36.46
N ALA A 80 -42.27 -77.31 37.35
CA ALA A 80 -42.75 -75.92 37.35
C ALA A 80 -41.62 -74.89 37.51
N LYS A 81 -40.63 -75.18 38.37
CA LYS A 81 -39.44 -74.33 38.55
C LYS A 81 -38.52 -74.34 37.32
N LEU A 82 -38.39 -75.47 36.63
CA LEU A 82 -37.66 -75.59 35.37
C LEU A 82 -38.34 -74.80 34.25
N GLU A 83 -39.67 -74.88 34.13
CA GLU A 83 -40.47 -74.12 33.16
C GLU A 83 -40.39 -72.60 33.41
N GLU A 84 -40.39 -72.18 34.68
CA GLU A 84 -40.19 -70.78 35.06
C GLU A 84 -38.78 -70.29 34.72
N MET A 85 -37.75 -71.09 34.98
CA MET A 85 -36.37 -70.78 34.61
C MET A 85 -36.19 -70.72 33.08
N GLU A 86 -36.86 -71.61 32.33
CA GLU A 86 -36.86 -71.59 30.86
C GLU A 86 -37.55 -70.33 30.32
N ARG A 87 -38.67 -69.92 30.92
CA ARG A 87 -39.36 -68.66 30.59
C ARG A 87 -38.47 -67.46 30.83
N LEU A 88 -37.80 -67.38 31.98
CA LEU A 88 -36.86 -66.31 32.32
C LEU A 88 -35.65 -66.28 31.38
N LEU A 89 -35.10 -67.44 31.01
CA LEU A 89 -34.00 -67.53 30.06
C LEU A 89 -34.41 -67.01 28.67
N LYS A 90 -35.62 -67.37 28.22
CA LYS A 90 -36.17 -66.90 26.95
C LYS A 90 -36.44 -65.40 26.95
N GLU A 91 -36.94 -64.86 28.05
CA GLU A 91 -37.15 -63.42 28.25
C GLU A 91 -35.82 -62.65 28.24
N ALA A 92 -34.81 -63.14 28.97
CA ALA A 92 -33.47 -62.55 28.98
C ALA A 92 -32.79 -62.62 27.59
N GLN A 93 -33.01 -63.69 26.83
CA GLN A 93 -32.52 -63.80 25.45
C GLN A 93 -33.20 -62.80 24.52
N ALA A 94 -34.52 -62.58 24.67
CA ALA A 94 -35.26 -61.60 23.90
C ALA A 94 -34.83 -60.15 24.25
N GLU A 95 -34.64 -59.85 25.54
CA GLU A 95 -34.16 -58.54 26.00
C GLU A 95 -32.74 -58.27 25.49
N LYS A 96 -31.84 -59.26 25.55
CA LYS A 96 -30.49 -59.18 24.98
C LYS A 96 -30.54 -58.91 23.48
N ALA A 97 -31.39 -59.61 22.74
CA ALA A 97 -31.54 -59.41 21.30
C ALA A 97 -32.03 -57.98 20.98
N TRP A 98 -33.03 -57.49 21.72
CA TRP A 98 -33.54 -56.14 21.55
C TRP A 98 -32.49 -55.06 21.86
N LEU A 99 -31.70 -55.25 22.92
CA LEU A 99 -30.65 -54.31 23.30
C LEU A 99 -29.53 -54.23 22.25
N ILE A 100 -29.17 -55.37 21.65
CA ILE A 100 -28.20 -55.42 20.54
C ILE A 100 -28.73 -54.66 19.33
N GLU A 101 -29.98 -54.93 18.91
CA GLU A 101 -30.59 -54.26 17.76
C GLU A 101 -30.72 -52.74 17.98
N SER A 102 -31.10 -52.32 19.19
CA SER A 102 -31.17 -50.90 19.57
C SER A 102 -29.81 -50.21 19.50
N LYS A 103 -28.76 -50.87 20.02
CA LYS A 103 -27.39 -50.35 20.02
C LYS A 103 -26.80 -50.32 18.61
N GLU A 104 -27.10 -51.30 17.76
CA GLU A 104 -26.72 -51.28 16.34
C GLU A 104 -27.36 -50.10 15.61
N ARG A 105 -28.65 -49.85 15.84
CA ARG A 105 -29.37 -48.72 15.24
C ARG A 105 -28.80 -47.36 15.67
N GLU A 106 -28.42 -47.23 16.95
CA GLU A 106 -27.76 -46.04 17.47
C GLU A 106 -26.36 -45.84 16.87
N MET A 107 -25.59 -46.91 16.72
CA MET A 107 -24.25 -46.88 16.10
C MET A 107 -24.33 -46.52 14.61
N GLU A 108 -25.30 -47.07 13.88
CA GLU A 108 -25.53 -46.75 12.46
C GLU A 108 -25.94 -45.26 12.30
N ALA A 109 -26.82 -44.75 13.16
CA ALA A 109 -27.20 -43.35 13.17
C ALA A 109 -26.01 -42.42 13.47
N LYS A 110 -25.16 -42.77 14.44
CA LYS A 110 -23.91 -42.01 14.73
C LYS A 110 -22.95 -42.03 13.55
N LYS A 111 -22.81 -43.17 12.87
CA LYS A 111 -21.95 -43.31 11.69
C LYS A 111 -22.45 -42.46 10.52
N GLN A 112 -23.76 -42.44 10.28
CA GLN A 112 -24.38 -41.59 9.25
C GLN A 112 -24.20 -40.10 9.57
N ALA A 113 -24.48 -39.67 10.81
CA ALA A 113 -24.28 -38.29 11.23
C ALA A 113 -22.81 -37.83 11.07
N LEU A 114 -21.85 -38.70 11.40
CA LEU A 114 -20.43 -38.41 11.19
C LEU A 114 -20.08 -38.28 9.70
N GLN A 115 -20.66 -39.12 8.84
CA GLN A 115 -20.42 -39.05 7.40
C GLN A 115 -21.02 -37.77 6.80
N GLU A 116 -22.21 -37.36 7.23
CA GLU A 116 -22.83 -36.11 6.82
C GLU A 116 -22.00 -34.89 7.24
N GLU A 117 -21.49 -34.89 8.48
CA GLU A 117 -20.62 -33.83 8.97
C GLU A 117 -19.30 -33.77 8.19
N ARG A 118 -18.70 -34.92 7.84
CA ARG A 118 -17.52 -34.97 6.96
C ARG A 118 -17.81 -34.38 5.58
N ASN A 119 -18.91 -34.78 4.94
CA ASN A 119 -19.31 -34.26 3.63
C ASN A 119 -19.55 -32.74 3.69
N ARG A 120 -20.16 -32.25 4.78
CA ARG A 120 -20.40 -30.82 5.00
C ARG A 120 -19.10 -30.03 5.13
N ARG A 121 -18.13 -30.56 5.87
CA ARG A 121 -16.80 -29.96 6.02
C ARG A 121 -16.05 -29.89 4.68
N GLU A 122 -16.09 -30.97 3.90
CA GLU A 122 -15.45 -31.02 2.58
C GLU A 122 -16.06 -29.97 1.61
N GLN A 123 -17.38 -29.81 1.62
CA GLN A 123 -18.05 -28.77 0.83
C GLN A 123 -17.70 -27.34 1.26
N LEU A 124 -17.47 -27.12 2.56
CA LEU A 124 -17.04 -25.81 3.07
C LEU A 124 -15.59 -25.52 2.68
N GLU A 125 -14.71 -26.51 2.80
CA GLU A 125 -13.31 -26.40 2.39
C GLU A 125 -13.18 -26.10 0.90
N LYS A 126 -13.96 -26.80 0.05
CA LYS A 126 -13.99 -26.52 -1.38
C LYS A 126 -14.41 -25.08 -1.70
N ARG A 127 -15.47 -24.59 -1.05
CA ARG A 127 -15.93 -23.19 -1.21
C ARG A 127 -14.88 -22.19 -0.76
N LEU A 128 -14.17 -22.47 0.33
CA LEU A 128 -13.09 -21.62 0.82
C LEU A 128 -11.92 -21.58 -0.16
N GLN A 129 -11.54 -22.72 -0.74
CA GLN A 129 -10.48 -22.79 -1.76
C GLN A 129 -10.86 -21.99 -3.02
N GLU A 130 -12.10 -22.12 -3.51
CA GLU A 130 -12.59 -21.38 -4.68
C GLU A 130 -12.58 -19.86 -4.44
N GLU A 131 -13.06 -19.40 -3.28
CA GLU A 131 -13.03 -17.98 -2.90
C GLU A 131 -11.59 -17.45 -2.74
N THR A 132 -10.70 -18.26 -2.17
CA THR A 132 -9.28 -17.89 -2.03
C THR A 132 -8.60 -17.77 -3.39
N ALA A 133 -8.83 -18.72 -4.30
CA ALA A 133 -8.33 -18.67 -5.66
C ALA A 133 -8.86 -17.44 -6.41
N ARG A 134 -10.14 -17.10 -6.24
CA ARG A 134 -10.76 -15.91 -6.82
C ARG A 134 -10.11 -14.62 -6.30
N ARG A 135 -9.87 -14.52 -4.98
CA ARG A 135 -9.16 -13.37 -4.38
C ARG A 135 -7.73 -13.26 -4.91
N GLN A 136 -7.03 -14.38 -5.05
CA GLN A 136 -5.67 -14.39 -5.57
C GLN A 136 -5.61 -13.89 -7.02
N GLN A 137 -6.56 -14.30 -7.88
CA GLN A 137 -6.65 -13.79 -9.25
C GLN A 137 -6.92 -12.28 -9.32
N LEU A 138 -7.71 -11.73 -8.39
CA LEU A 138 -7.94 -10.29 -8.32
C LEU A 138 -6.67 -9.54 -7.90
N ILE A 139 -5.93 -10.06 -6.92
CA ILE A 139 -4.65 -9.50 -6.49
C ILE A 139 -3.65 -9.52 -7.65
N GLU A 140 -3.54 -10.64 -8.36
CA GLU A 140 -2.62 -10.76 -9.50
C GLU A 140 -2.98 -9.79 -10.63
N LYS A 141 -4.28 -9.62 -10.93
CA LYS A 141 -4.75 -8.62 -11.90
C LYS A 141 -4.40 -7.19 -11.46
N GLU A 142 -4.60 -6.85 -10.19
CA GLU A 142 -4.27 -5.54 -9.63
C GLU A 142 -2.75 -5.29 -9.66
N VAL A 143 -1.94 -6.27 -9.28
CA VAL A 143 -0.47 -6.19 -9.35
C VAL A 143 -0.02 -5.99 -10.79
N LYS A 144 -0.53 -6.77 -11.74
CA LYS A 144 -0.21 -6.63 -13.16
C LYS A 144 -0.60 -5.25 -13.72
N MET A 145 -1.75 -4.70 -13.30
CA MET A 145 -2.17 -3.34 -13.64
C MET A 145 -1.22 -2.29 -13.06
N ARG A 146 -0.81 -2.44 -11.80
CA ARG A 146 0.16 -1.55 -11.13
C ARG A 146 1.55 -1.64 -11.74
N GLU A 147 2.03 -2.82 -12.10
CA GLU A 147 3.30 -3.01 -12.81
C GLU A 147 3.28 -2.39 -14.21
N LYS A 148 2.16 -2.53 -14.94
CA LYS A 148 1.97 -1.84 -16.22
C LYS A 148 1.96 -0.31 -16.06
N GLN A 149 1.32 0.22 -15.02
CA GLN A 149 1.40 1.65 -14.69
C GLN A 149 2.81 2.07 -14.29
N ARG A 150 3.53 1.25 -13.51
CA ARG A 150 4.89 1.53 -13.03
C ARG A 150 5.93 1.50 -14.15
N SER A 151 5.77 0.61 -15.12
CA SER A 151 6.61 0.54 -16.32
C SER A 151 6.34 1.68 -17.30
N GLN A 152 5.12 2.21 -17.35
CA GLN A 152 4.79 3.42 -18.11
C GLN A 152 5.15 4.72 -17.38
N ALA A 153 5.27 4.68 -16.05
CA ALA A 153 5.70 5.82 -15.25
C ALA A 153 7.20 6.06 -15.46
N ARG A 154 7.56 7.28 -15.89
CA ARG A 154 8.95 7.74 -15.88
C ARG A 154 9.49 7.62 -14.44
N PRO A 155 10.65 6.99 -14.20
CA PRO A 155 11.21 6.91 -12.85
C PRO A 155 11.30 8.30 -12.22
N LEU A 156 10.81 8.46 -10.99
CA LEU A 156 10.89 9.74 -10.23
C LEU A 156 12.34 10.26 -10.13
N THR A 157 13.32 9.36 -10.22
CA THR A 157 14.76 9.67 -10.27
C THR A 157 15.18 10.48 -11.51
N ARG A 158 14.35 10.59 -12.56
CA ARG A 158 14.57 11.46 -13.71
C ARG A 158 14.33 12.94 -13.40
N TYR A 159 13.51 13.24 -12.39
CA TYR A 159 13.19 14.63 -11.99
C TYR A 159 14.03 15.12 -10.81
N LEU A 160 14.87 14.26 -10.24
CA LEU A 160 15.77 14.63 -9.16
C LEU A 160 17.06 15.26 -9.73
N PRO A 161 17.56 16.36 -9.14
CA PRO A 161 18.79 17.01 -9.61
C PRO A 161 19.98 16.04 -9.51
N VAL A 162 20.59 15.72 -10.66
CA VAL A 162 21.72 14.78 -10.69
C VAL A 162 23.01 15.55 -10.41
N ARG A 163 23.52 15.44 -9.19
CA ARG A 163 24.71 16.17 -8.71
C ARG A 163 26.04 15.46 -8.96
N LYS A 164 26.04 14.31 -9.64
CA LYS A 164 27.29 13.56 -9.85
C LYS A 164 28.20 14.28 -10.84
N GLU A 165 29.50 14.31 -10.54
CA GLU A 165 30.51 14.98 -11.38
C GLU A 165 30.65 14.32 -12.77
N ASP A 166 30.46 13.01 -12.82
CA ASP A 166 30.46 12.14 -14.01
C ASP A 166 29.16 12.20 -14.84
N PHE A 167 28.19 13.04 -14.46
CA PHE A 167 26.92 13.11 -15.19
C PHE A 167 27.15 13.55 -16.66
N ASP A 168 26.59 12.80 -17.61
CA ASP A 168 26.55 13.14 -19.03
C ASP A 168 25.13 13.60 -19.39
N LEU A 169 25.00 14.88 -19.73
CA LEU A 169 23.72 15.48 -20.11
C LEU A 169 23.18 14.89 -21.40
N ARG A 170 24.04 14.63 -22.40
CA ARG A 170 23.62 14.11 -23.70
C ARG A 170 23.06 12.70 -23.54
N THR A 171 23.83 11.80 -22.93
CA THR A 171 23.39 10.43 -22.69
C THR A 171 22.12 10.37 -21.85
N HIS A 172 21.98 11.26 -20.84
CA HIS A 172 20.78 11.32 -20.02
C HIS A 172 19.53 11.66 -20.84
N ILE A 173 19.64 12.64 -21.74
CA ILE A 173 18.53 13.09 -22.60
C ILE A 173 18.20 12.05 -23.66
N GLU A 174 19.20 11.39 -24.26
CA GLU A 174 18.99 10.27 -25.18
C GLU A 174 18.29 9.09 -24.47
N THR A 175 18.73 8.75 -23.25
CA THR A 175 18.07 7.74 -22.39
C THR A 175 16.65 8.17 -21.96
N ALA A 176 16.29 9.45 -22.11
CA ALA A 176 14.92 9.95 -21.93
C ALA A 176 14.00 9.74 -23.13
N GLY A 177 14.54 9.13 -24.20
CA GLY A 177 13.81 8.84 -25.42
C GLY A 177 13.81 10.01 -26.40
N HIS A 178 14.63 11.04 -26.16
CA HIS A 178 14.80 12.15 -27.09
C HIS A 178 15.77 11.76 -28.20
N ASN A 179 15.34 11.92 -29.44
CA ASN A 179 16.24 11.77 -30.59
C ASN A 179 16.94 13.11 -30.86
N VAL A 180 18.11 13.28 -30.26
CA VAL A 180 18.91 14.51 -30.34
C VAL A 180 19.41 14.78 -31.77
N GLU A 181 19.66 13.74 -32.57
CA GLU A 181 20.15 13.88 -33.95
C GLU A 181 19.11 14.52 -34.88
N THR A 182 17.84 14.19 -34.68
CA THR A 182 16.73 14.73 -35.48
C THR A 182 16.26 16.11 -35.02
N CYS A 183 16.69 16.58 -33.85
CA CYS A 183 16.26 17.86 -33.29
C CYS A 183 17.24 19.00 -33.59
N TYR A 184 17.23 19.51 -34.82
CA TYR A 184 18.16 20.56 -35.29
C TYR A 184 18.06 21.92 -34.58
N HIS A 185 17.04 22.12 -33.74
CA HIS A 185 16.84 23.37 -33.00
C HIS A 185 17.71 23.49 -31.74
N VAL A 186 18.32 22.38 -31.31
CA VAL A 186 19.17 22.31 -30.12
C VAL A 186 20.52 21.68 -30.44
N SER A 187 21.55 22.14 -29.75
CA SER A 187 22.89 21.55 -29.78
C SER A 187 23.21 21.07 -28.37
N LEU A 188 23.31 19.75 -28.20
CA LEU A 188 23.62 19.09 -26.94
C LEU A 188 25.04 18.53 -26.92
N THR A 189 25.74 18.78 -25.83
CA THR A 189 26.99 18.11 -25.44
C THR A 189 26.83 17.50 -24.05
N GLU A 190 27.85 16.81 -23.57
CA GLU A 190 27.87 16.18 -22.23
C GLU A 190 27.58 17.15 -21.08
N LYS A 191 27.87 18.44 -21.25
CA LYS A 191 27.75 19.46 -20.19
C LYS A 191 26.86 20.65 -20.57
N THR A 192 26.44 20.76 -21.82
CA THR A 192 25.76 21.97 -22.30
C THR A 192 24.62 21.68 -23.28
N CYS A 193 23.60 22.52 -23.25
CA CYS A 193 22.51 22.54 -24.23
C CYS A 193 22.33 23.98 -24.71
N ARG A 194 22.30 24.18 -26.03
CA ARG A 194 22.17 25.49 -26.66
C ARG A 194 21.08 25.49 -27.71
N GLY A 195 20.41 26.63 -27.88
CA GLY A 195 19.34 26.73 -28.86
C GLY A 195 18.55 28.03 -28.73
N PHE A 196 17.72 28.33 -29.73
CA PHE A 196 16.84 29.48 -29.68
C PHE A 196 15.53 29.16 -28.96
N LEU A 197 15.15 30.06 -28.04
CA LEU A 197 13.81 30.12 -27.47
C LEU A 197 13.27 31.55 -27.60
N ILE A 198 11.95 31.69 -27.65
CA ILE A 198 11.30 33.00 -27.55
C ILE A 198 10.88 33.19 -26.10
N LYS A 199 11.38 34.23 -25.44
CA LYS A 199 11.04 34.49 -24.03
C LYS A 199 10.26 35.78 -23.85
N MET A 200 9.36 35.79 -22.86
CA MET A 200 8.70 37.02 -22.42
C MET A 200 9.68 37.92 -21.66
N GLY A 201 9.59 39.23 -21.85
CA GLY A 201 10.35 40.22 -21.10
C GLY A 201 9.83 40.40 -19.68
N GLY A 202 10.71 40.81 -18.76
CA GLY A 202 10.39 40.97 -17.33
C GLY A 202 9.49 42.18 -17.07
N LYS A 203 10.06 43.39 -17.20
CA LYS A 203 9.35 44.67 -17.03
C LYS A 203 8.35 44.91 -18.17
N ILE A 204 8.84 44.80 -19.41
CA ILE A 204 8.03 44.94 -20.61
C ILE A 204 7.75 43.53 -21.13
N LYS A 205 6.47 43.12 -21.14
CA LYS A 205 6.01 41.77 -21.54
C LYS A 205 6.06 41.53 -23.06
N THR A 206 7.15 41.93 -23.70
CA THR A 206 7.42 41.66 -25.12
C THR A 206 8.10 40.30 -25.28
N TRP A 207 7.73 39.57 -26.32
CA TRP A 207 8.35 38.30 -26.68
C TRP A 207 9.58 38.54 -27.54
N LYS A 208 10.72 37.96 -27.16
CA LYS A 208 11.98 38.13 -27.90
C LYS A 208 12.68 36.79 -28.09
N LYS A 209 13.06 36.48 -29.32
CA LYS A 209 13.95 35.35 -29.64
C LYS A 209 15.32 35.60 -29.03
N ARG A 210 15.85 34.63 -28.29
CA ARG A 210 17.14 34.69 -27.61
C ARG A 210 17.83 33.34 -27.74
N TRP A 211 19.15 33.37 -27.83
CA TRP A 211 19.98 32.18 -27.78
C TRP A 211 20.17 31.80 -26.32
N PHE A 212 19.67 30.65 -25.91
CA PHE A 212 19.82 30.13 -24.56
C PHE A 212 20.98 29.14 -24.51
N VAL A 213 21.68 29.16 -23.39
CA VAL A 213 22.80 28.28 -23.08
C VAL A 213 22.60 27.77 -21.66
N PHE A 214 22.25 26.49 -21.56
CA PHE A 214 22.34 25.72 -20.33
C PHE A 214 23.77 25.20 -20.20
N ASP A 215 24.43 25.53 -19.09
CA ASP A 215 25.82 25.17 -18.82
C ASP A 215 25.93 24.56 -17.43
N ARG A 216 26.25 23.25 -17.39
CA ARG A 216 26.44 22.51 -16.14
C ARG A 216 27.65 22.97 -15.34
N ASN A 217 28.74 23.32 -16.02
CA ASN A 217 29.99 23.68 -15.36
C ASN A 217 29.82 25.03 -14.67
N LYS A 218 29.18 25.98 -15.35
CA LYS A 218 28.84 27.30 -14.78
C LYS A 218 27.62 27.26 -13.86
N ARG A 219 26.83 26.18 -13.91
CA ARG A 219 25.60 25.98 -13.13
C ARG A 219 24.56 27.09 -13.40
N THR A 220 24.39 27.40 -14.69
CA THR A 220 23.55 28.50 -15.16
C THR A 220 22.76 28.14 -16.41
N LEU A 221 21.55 28.71 -16.51
CA LEU A 221 20.83 28.91 -17.75
C LEU A 221 20.94 30.39 -18.14
N SER A 222 21.80 30.69 -19.10
CA SER A 222 22.07 32.04 -19.59
C SER A 222 21.39 32.27 -20.94
N TYR A 223 21.15 33.53 -21.29
CA TYR A 223 20.62 33.87 -22.62
C TYR A 223 21.23 35.14 -23.21
N TYR A 224 21.40 35.10 -24.53
CA TYR A 224 22.13 36.08 -25.34
C TYR A 224 21.25 36.66 -26.44
N ALA A 225 21.71 37.74 -27.05
CA ALA A 225 21.04 38.35 -28.19
C ALA A 225 20.94 37.37 -29.38
N ASP A 226 22.02 36.65 -29.65
CA ASP A 226 22.20 35.78 -30.81
C ASP A 226 23.16 34.61 -30.49
N LYS A 227 23.38 33.74 -31.48
CA LYS A 227 24.14 32.49 -31.36
C LYS A 227 25.65 32.66 -31.10
N HIS A 228 26.21 33.85 -31.30
CA HIS A 228 27.65 34.09 -31.11
C HIS A 228 27.99 34.35 -29.65
N GLU A 229 26.99 34.36 -28.75
CA GLU A 229 27.17 34.48 -27.30
C GLU A 229 27.91 35.76 -26.86
N THR A 230 27.94 36.80 -27.72
CA THR A 230 28.69 38.05 -27.50
C THR A 230 28.02 38.99 -26.50
N LYS A 231 26.68 39.06 -26.53
CA LYS A 231 25.90 40.00 -25.71
C LYS A 231 24.98 39.27 -24.75
N LEU A 232 25.50 39.01 -23.55
CA LEU A 232 24.72 38.43 -22.44
C LEU A 232 23.54 39.34 -22.08
N LYS A 233 22.35 38.75 -21.96
CA LYS A 233 21.09 39.47 -21.65
C LYS A 233 20.49 39.07 -20.31
N GLY A 234 20.92 37.96 -19.74
CA GLY A 234 20.56 37.56 -18.39
C GLY A 234 21.02 36.14 -18.09
N VAL A 235 21.04 35.85 -16.80
CA VAL A 235 21.46 34.58 -16.22
C VAL A 235 20.37 34.12 -15.25
N ILE A 236 20.12 32.83 -15.25
CA ILE A 236 19.26 32.13 -14.31
C ILE A 236 20.14 31.09 -13.64
N TYR A 237 20.42 31.27 -12.36
CA TYR A 237 21.23 30.32 -11.60
C TYR A 237 20.41 29.09 -11.27
N PHE A 238 21.03 27.91 -11.32
CA PHE A 238 20.41 26.63 -10.99
C PHE A 238 19.77 26.63 -9.59
N GLN A 239 20.45 27.23 -8.62
CA GLN A 239 19.97 27.41 -7.24
C GLN A 239 18.68 28.25 -7.13
N ALA A 240 18.41 29.10 -8.13
CA ALA A 240 17.22 29.94 -8.15
C ALA A 240 16.03 29.26 -8.84
N ILE A 241 16.26 28.20 -9.63
CA ILE A 241 15.21 27.49 -10.35
C ILE A 241 14.48 26.59 -9.37
N GLU A 242 13.28 27.00 -9.01
CA GLU A 242 12.39 26.21 -8.18
C GLU A 242 11.72 25.17 -9.06
N GLU A 243 10.96 25.56 -10.07
CA GLU A 243 10.11 24.62 -10.80
C GLU A 243 10.20 24.81 -12.32
N VAL A 244 10.03 23.73 -13.08
CA VAL A 244 9.89 23.77 -14.53
C VAL A 244 8.62 23.02 -14.91
N TYR A 245 7.68 23.68 -15.58
CA TYR A 245 6.37 23.08 -15.87
C TYR A 245 5.79 23.59 -17.18
N TYR A 246 4.89 22.78 -17.74
CA TYR A 246 4.07 23.19 -18.88
C TYR A 246 2.98 24.17 -18.40
N ASP A 247 2.76 25.27 -19.11
CA ASP A 247 1.79 26.29 -18.71
C ASP A 247 0.34 25.87 -19.05
N HIS A 248 -0.19 24.87 -18.32
CA HIS A 248 -1.55 24.36 -18.49
C HIS A 248 -2.62 25.45 -18.27
N LEU A 249 -2.31 26.42 -17.40
CA LEU A 249 -3.20 27.50 -17.00
C LEU A 249 -3.20 28.68 -17.99
N LYS A 250 -2.35 28.62 -19.04
CA LYS A 250 -2.19 29.68 -20.06
C LYS A 250 -1.93 31.06 -19.46
N ASN A 251 -1.25 31.12 -18.31
CA ASN A 251 -0.93 32.38 -17.63
C ASN A 251 -0.11 33.32 -18.55
N ALA A 252 0.63 32.75 -19.50
CA ALA A 252 1.15 33.47 -20.66
C ALA A 252 0.06 33.74 -21.73
N HIS A 253 -1.05 34.40 -21.37
CA HIS A 253 -2.19 34.64 -22.28
C HIS A 253 -1.83 35.36 -23.58
N LYS A 254 -0.70 36.07 -23.62
CA LYS A 254 -0.18 36.75 -24.82
C LYS A 254 0.90 35.95 -25.55
N SER A 255 1.06 34.66 -25.26
CA SER A 255 2.06 33.82 -25.91
C SER A 255 1.81 33.73 -27.41
N PRO A 256 2.86 33.85 -28.25
CA PRO A 256 2.73 33.65 -29.69
C PRO A 256 2.36 32.20 -30.05
N ASN A 257 2.66 31.22 -29.17
CA ASN A 257 2.24 29.83 -29.37
C ASN A 257 2.03 29.14 -28.01
N PRO A 258 0.81 29.18 -27.45
CA PRO A 258 0.52 28.61 -26.14
C PRO A 258 0.82 27.10 -26.03
N LEU A 259 0.67 26.33 -27.10
CA LEU A 259 0.92 24.87 -27.09
C LEU A 259 2.40 24.50 -26.97
N LEU A 260 3.28 25.43 -27.31
CA LEU A 260 4.74 25.28 -27.22
C LEU A 260 5.33 26.14 -26.10
N THR A 261 4.49 26.60 -25.17
CA THR A 261 4.90 27.47 -24.05
C THR A 261 5.13 26.66 -22.78
N PHE A 262 6.29 26.86 -22.16
CA PHE A 262 6.62 26.31 -20.85
C PHE A 262 7.16 27.41 -19.93
N SER A 263 7.17 27.13 -18.64
CA SER A 263 7.54 28.07 -17.59
C SER A 263 8.71 27.54 -16.78
N VAL A 264 9.67 28.43 -16.50
CA VAL A 264 10.73 28.22 -15.52
C VAL A 264 10.47 29.19 -14.37
N LYS A 265 10.00 28.66 -13.24
CA LYS A 265 9.74 29.42 -12.01
C LYS A 265 11.02 29.51 -11.21
N THR A 266 11.35 30.74 -10.85
CA THR A 266 12.45 31.07 -9.94
C THR A 266 11.90 31.81 -8.73
N ARG A 267 12.71 31.92 -7.66
CA ARG A 267 12.37 32.66 -6.43
C ARG A 267 11.78 34.04 -6.69
N ASP A 268 12.37 34.78 -7.63
CA ASP A 268 12.01 36.19 -7.86
C ASP A 268 10.99 36.38 -8.98
N ARG A 269 10.94 35.46 -9.95
CA ARG A 269 10.07 35.60 -11.12
C ARG A 269 9.84 34.30 -11.89
N ILE A 270 8.78 34.30 -12.70
CA ILE A 270 8.51 33.23 -13.68
C ILE A 270 8.98 33.67 -15.07
N PHE A 271 9.72 32.79 -15.74
CA PHE A 271 10.16 32.95 -17.12
C PHE A 271 9.28 32.11 -18.03
N TYR A 272 8.51 32.77 -18.89
CA TYR A 272 7.73 32.11 -19.93
C TYR A 272 8.56 32.04 -21.21
N MET A 273 8.65 30.84 -21.77
CA MET A 273 9.46 30.52 -22.94
C MET A 273 8.63 29.74 -23.95
N VAL A 274 8.85 30.00 -25.23
CA VAL A 274 8.20 29.31 -26.35
C VAL A 274 9.27 28.61 -27.16
N ALA A 275 9.09 27.30 -27.34
CA ALA A 275 9.95 26.46 -28.16
C ALA A 275 9.51 26.49 -29.64
N PRO A 276 10.43 26.26 -30.58
CA PRO A 276 10.10 26.18 -32.00
C PRO A 276 9.34 24.90 -32.40
N SER A 277 9.39 23.85 -31.57
CA SER A 277 8.70 22.58 -31.83
C SER A 277 8.36 21.84 -30.52
N PRO A 278 7.41 20.88 -30.53
CA PRO A 278 7.10 20.06 -29.36
C PRO A 278 8.31 19.30 -28.83
N GLU A 279 9.13 18.74 -29.73
CA GLU A 279 10.33 17.99 -29.34
C GLU A 279 11.36 18.90 -28.65
N THR A 280 11.59 20.08 -29.22
CA THR A 280 12.49 21.07 -28.62
C THR A 280 12.00 21.51 -27.24
N MET A 281 10.69 21.67 -27.06
CA MET A 281 10.11 22.02 -25.76
C MET A 281 10.43 20.96 -24.70
N ARG A 282 10.19 19.69 -25.04
CA ARG A 282 10.45 18.58 -24.12
C ARG A 282 11.93 18.48 -23.76
N ILE A 283 12.83 18.58 -24.74
CA ILE A 283 14.27 18.56 -24.50
C ILE A 283 14.68 19.70 -23.56
N TRP A 284 14.23 20.94 -23.81
CA TRP A 284 14.56 22.06 -22.93
C TRP A 284 14.03 21.87 -21.51
N MET A 285 12.80 21.38 -21.35
CA MET A 285 12.24 21.10 -20.02
C MET A 285 13.08 20.05 -19.28
N ASP A 286 13.35 18.91 -19.91
CA ASP A 286 14.12 17.82 -19.30
C ASP A 286 15.56 18.28 -18.97
N VAL A 287 16.23 19.01 -19.88
CA VAL A 287 17.54 19.62 -19.64
C VAL A 287 17.53 20.53 -18.41
N ILE A 288 16.59 21.48 -18.34
CA ILE A 288 16.58 22.48 -17.25
C ILE A 288 16.27 21.81 -15.91
N VAL A 289 15.38 20.81 -15.90
CA VAL A 289 15.09 20.01 -14.70
C VAL A 289 16.34 19.35 -14.14
N THR A 290 17.25 18.85 -14.99
CA THR A 290 18.51 18.24 -14.50
C THR A 290 19.38 19.20 -13.68
N GLY A 291 19.25 20.51 -13.91
CA GLY A 291 20.00 21.55 -13.21
C GLY A 291 19.19 22.32 -12.15
N ALA A 292 17.90 22.04 -11.95
CA ALA A 292 17.08 22.80 -11.01
C ALA A 292 17.44 22.46 -9.55
N GLU A 293 17.74 23.45 -8.69
CA GLU A 293 18.14 23.19 -7.29
C GLU A 293 17.42 24.07 -6.26
N GLY A 294 16.46 24.87 -6.68
CA GLY A 294 15.68 25.76 -5.82
C GLY A 294 14.73 25.04 -4.86
N TYR A 295 14.41 23.77 -5.10
CA TYR A 295 13.53 22.94 -4.24
C TYR A 295 14.12 22.58 -2.85
N THR A 296 15.32 23.04 -2.52
CA THR A 296 16.07 22.63 -1.31
C THR A 296 15.49 23.13 0.03
N GLN A 297 14.37 23.85 0.04
CA GLN A 297 13.71 24.27 1.29
C GLN A 297 12.94 23.14 2.01
N PHE A 298 12.80 21.95 1.43
CA PHE A 298 12.05 20.83 2.02
C PHE A 298 12.91 19.60 2.35
N MET A 299 14.25 19.72 2.35
CA MET A 299 15.18 18.60 2.64
C MET A 299 16.15 18.90 3.80
N VAL A 300 15.70 19.66 4.81
CA VAL A 300 16.39 19.78 6.11
C VAL A 300 15.49 19.20 7.19
#